data_AF-A0A957TCP1-F1
#
_entry.id   AF-A0A957TCP1-F1
#
_cell.length_a   1.000
_cell.length_b   1.000
_cell.length_c   1.000
_cell.angle_alpha   90.00
_cell.angle_beta   90.00
_cell.angle_gamma   90.00
#
_symmetry.space_group_name_H-M   'P 1'
#
loop_
_entity.id
_entity.type
_entity.pdbx_description
1 polymer ?
#
loop_
_entity_poly.entity_id
_entity_poly.type
_entity_poly.pdbx_seq_one_letter_code
_entity_poly.pdbx_strand_id
1 'polypeptide(L)'
;MNTFFVLILGLFVRLIIPILVTTLFVILLRRLDMRWQKEAEMERDLLVRDEEPCWKEQGLSTEEILARVAESGKPCWQIHRLSNGYLRETCLDCDVFINAPAPALKQSKVHA
;
A
#
# COMPACT_ATOMS: atom_id res chain seq x y z
N MET A 1 -45.54 -23.99 -32.10
CA MET A 1 -45.42 -23.40 -30.75
C MET A 1 -44.11 -23.77 -30.04
N ASN A 2 -43.52 -24.97 -30.27
CA ASN A 2 -42.28 -25.39 -29.59
C ASN A 2 -41.01 -24.61 -29.95
N THR A 3 -40.83 -24.20 -31.20
CA THR A 3 -39.61 -23.51 -31.66
C THR A 3 -39.40 -22.15 -30.99
N PHE A 4 -40.48 -21.40 -30.77
CA PHE A 4 -40.42 -20.11 -30.09
C PHE A 4 -39.97 -20.24 -28.62
N PHE A 5 -40.48 -21.25 -27.91
CA PHE A 5 -40.05 -21.55 -26.54
C PHE A 5 -38.57 -21.95 -26.46
N VAL A 6 -38.08 -22.75 -27.41
CA VAL A 6 -36.66 -23.16 -27.45
C VAL A 6 -35.74 -21.95 -27.69
N LEU A 7 -36.13 -21.01 -28.55
CA LEU A 7 -35.34 -19.80 -28.82
C LEU A 7 -35.28 -18.88 -27.59
N ILE A 8 -36.43 -18.68 -26.93
CA ILE A 8 -36.51 -17.88 -25.70
C ILE A 8 -35.69 -18.54 -24.57
N LEU A 9 -35.83 -19.85 -24.38
CA LEU A 9 -35.08 -20.58 -23.38
C LEU A 9 -33.57 -20.49 -23.63
N GLY A 10 -33.14 -20.67 -24.88
CA GLY A 10 -31.74 -20.53 -25.26
C GLY A 10 -31.17 -19.12 -25.02
N LEU A 11 -31.98 -18.08 -25.25
CA LEU A 11 -31.61 -16.70 -24.97
C LEU A 11 -31.44 -16.45 -23.47
N PHE A 12 -32.40 -16.88 -22.66
CA PHE A 12 -32.34 -16.74 -21.21
C PHE A 12 -31.17 -17.51 -20.60
N VAL A 13 -30.92 -18.73 -21.06
CA VAL A 13 -29.76 -19.54 -20.62
C VAL A 13 -28.46 -18.80 -20.90
N ARG A 14 -28.31 -18.18 -22.08
CA ARG A 14 -27.09 -17.44 -22.45
C ARG A 14 -26.91 -16.11 -21.74
N LEU A 15 -27.98 -15.50 -21.24
CA LEU A 15 -27.92 -14.21 -20.51
C LEU A 15 -27.84 -14.42 -19.01
N ILE A 16 -28.71 -15.25 -18.45
CA ILE A 16 -28.84 -15.46 -17.01
C ILE A 16 -27.62 -16.21 -16.47
N ILE A 17 -27.14 -17.26 -17.17
CA ILE A 17 -26.01 -18.05 -16.65
C ILE A 17 -24.74 -17.20 -16.49
N PRO A 18 -24.30 -16.42 -17.49
CA PRO A 18 -23.11 -15.57 -17.31
C PRO A 18 -23.27 -14.52 -16.21
N ILE A 19 -24.47 -13.95 -16.05
CA ILE A 19 -24.74 -12.98 -14.98
C ILE A 19 -24.67 -13.65 -13.62
N LEU A 20 -25.27 -14.84 -13.45
CA LEU A 20 -25.21 -15.58 -12.20
C LEU A 20 -23.78 -16.00 -11.85
N VAL A 21 -23.01 -16.49 -12.82
CA VAL A 21 -21.62 -16.92 -12.62
C VAL A 21 -20.75 -15.73 -12.22
N THR A 22 -20.86 -14.59 -12.91
CA THR A 22 -20.08 -13.39 -12.58
C THR A 22 -20.48 -12.83 -11.21
N THR A 23 -21.78 -12.80 -10.90
CA THR A 23 -22.27 -12.37 -9.57
C THR A 23 -21.72 -13.26 -8.46
N LEU A 24 -21.73 -14.58 -8.66
CA LEU A 24 -21.17 -15.53 -7.69
C LEU A 24 -19.67 -15.30 -7.48
N PHE A 25 -18.92 -15.09 -8.56
CA PHE A 25 -17.49 -14.77 -8.50
C PHE A 25 -17.21 -13.48 -7.72
N VAL A 26 -17.96 -12.41 -7.99
CA VAL A 26 -17.81 -11.14 -7.28
C VAL A 26 -18.08 -11.31 -5.79
N ILE A 27 -19.11 -12.08 -5.41
CA ILE A 27 -19.42 -12.34 -3.99
C ILE A 27 -18.29 -13.13 -3.32
N LEU A 28 -17.76 -14.15 -3.99
CA LEU A 28 -16.64 -14.94 -3.47
C LEU A 28 -15.38 -14.09 -3.28
N LEU A 29 -15.01 -13.30 -4.28
CA LEU A 29 -13.85 -12.42 -4.21
C LEU A 29 -14.00 -11.37 -3.12
N ARG A 30 -15.17 -10.74 -2.98
CA ARG A 30 -15.44 -9.79 -1.88
C ARG A 30 -15.29 -10.44 -0.51
N ARG A 31 -15.71 -11.70 -0.35
CA ARG A 31 -15.54 -12.42 0.92
C ARG A 31 -14.08 -12.69 1.27
N LEU A 32 -13.26 -12.99 0.27
CA LEU A 32 -11.82 -13.16 0.46
C LEU A 32 -11.14 -11.82 0.78
N ASP A 33 -11.49 -10.78 0.04
CA ASP A 33 -10.93 -9.43 0.23
C ASP A 33 -11.23 -8.89 1.63
N MET A 34 -12.45 -9.07 2.14
CA MET A 34 -12.79 -8.69 3.53
C MET A 34 -11.96 -9.42 4.59
N ARG A 35 -11.46 -10.63 4.32
CA ARG A 35 -10.56 -11.32 5.27
C ARG A 35 -9.19 -10.70 5.25
N TRP A 36 -8.63 -10.45 4.07
CA TRP A 36 -7.33 -9.82 3.93
C TRP A 36 -7.31 -8.39 4.43
N GLN A 37 -8.38 -7.62 4.25
CA GLN A 37 -8.48 -6.28 4.82
C GLN A 37 -8.42 -6.31 6.35
N LYS A 38 -9.09 -7.28 6.99
CA LYS A 38 -8.99 -7.45 8.45
C LYS A 38 -7.59 -7.84 8.91
N GLU A 39 -6.91 -8.71 8.17
CA GLU A 39 -5.52 -9.08 8.45
C GLU A 39 -4.59 -7.86 8.31
N ALA A 40 -4.74 -7.08 7.24
CA ALA A 40 -3.96 -5.86 7.01
C ALA A 40 -4.24 -4.77 8.06
N GLU A 41 -5.49 -4.62 8.52
CA GLU A 41 -5.83 -3.71 9.61
C GLU A 41 -5.15 -4.12 10.92
N MET A 42 -5.14 -5.42 11.25
CA MET A 42 -4.42 -5.94 12.43
C MET A 42 -2.91 -5.70 12.32
N GLU A 43 -2.30 -5.98 11.16
CA GLU A 43 -0.87 -5.70 10.93
C GLU A 43 -0.57 -4.20 11.03
N ARG A 44 -1.42 -3.34 10.47
CA ARG A 44 -1.27 -1.89 10.54
C ARG A 44 -1.36 -1.40 11.98
N ASP A 45 -2.35 -1.86 12.74
CA ASP A 45 -2.53 -1.45 14.13
C ASP A 45 -1.37 -1.91 15.02
N LEU A 46 -0.77 -3.08 14.74
CA LEU A 46 0.47 -3.53 15.38
C LEU A 46 1.67 -2.65 15.00
N LEU A 47 1.80 -2.27 13.72
CA LEU A 47 2.90 -1.40 13.25
C LEU A 47 2.79 0.05 13.76
N VAL A 48 1.58 0.54 14.02
CA VAL A 48 1.32 1.90 14.53
C VAL A 48 1.51 1.99 16.05
N ARG A 49 1.37 0.89 16.80
CA ARG A 49 1.37 0.93 18.27
C ARG A 49 2.73 1.06 18.94
N ASP A 50 3.85 0.85 18.24
CA ASP A 50 5.08 0.47 18.95
C ASP A 50 6.37 1.24 18.66
N GLU A 51 6.37 2.40 17.97
CA GLU A 51 7.59 3.22 17.94
C GLU A 51 7.25 4.71 18.00
N GLU A 52 7.48 5.32 19.16
CA GLU A 52 7.74 6.75 19.16
C GLU A 52 8.94 7.01 18.23
N PRO A 53 8.91 8.05 17.39
CA PRO A 53 10.01 8.34 16.50
C PRO A 53 11.29 8.53 17.31
N CYS A 54 12.40 7.93 16.89
CA CYS A 54 13.60 7.75 17.72
C CYS A 54 14.21 9.05 18.30
N TRP A 55 13.95 10.20 17.64
CA TRP A 55 14.37 11.51 18.15
C TRP A 55 13.57 11.96 19.37
N LYS A 56 12.32 11.51 19.49
CA LYS A 56 11.41 11.84 20.57
C LYS A 56 11.71 11.01 21.82
N GLU A 57 12.04 9.73 21.67
CA GLU A 57 12.48 8.88 22.79
C GLU A 57 13.84 9.28 23.35
N GLN A 58 14.73 9.84 22.52
CA GLN A 58 16.09 10.21 22.95
C GLN A 58 16.24 11.71 23.27
N GLY A 59 15.19 12.52 23.10
CA GLY A 59 15.23 13.96 23.32
C GLY A 59 16.29 14.69 22.48
N LEU A 60 16.65 14.12 21.32
CA LEU A 60 17.75 14.63 20.51
C LEU A 60 17.33 15.90 19.78
N SER A 61 18.17 16.90 19.86
CA SER A 61 18.06 18.14 19.09
C SER A 61 18.25 17.86 17.59
N THR A 62 17.72 18.76 16.76
CA THR A 62 17.80 18.66 15.29
C THR A 62 19.23 18.54 14.78
N GLU A 63 20.18 19.16 15.47
CA GLU A 63 21.62 19.12 15.15
C GLU A 63 22.23 17.72 15.37
N GLU A 64 21.85 17.04 16.46
CA GLU A 64 22.34 15.70 16.81
C GLU A 64 21.81 14.64 15.84
N ILE A 65 20.57 14.82 15.35
CA ILE A 65 20.00 13.94 14.32
C ILE A 65 20.79 14.06 13.02
N LEU A 66 21.07 15.29 12.57
CA LEU A 66 21.85 15.54 11.35
C LEU A 66 23.26 14.93 11.45
N ALA A 67 23.90 15.03 12.61
CA ALA A 67 25.20 14.41 12.85
C ALA A 67 25.16 12.88 12.73
N ARG A 68 24.14 12.21 13.29
CA ARG A 68 23.98 10.75 13.18
C ARG A 68 23.64 10.26 11.78
N VAL A 69 22.89 11.06 11.01
CA VAL A 69 22.64 10.76 9.59
C VAL A 69 23.94 10.82 8.79
N ALA A 70 24.83 11.74 9.13
CA ALA A 70 26.16 11.81 8.52
C ALA A 70 27.04 10.61 8.89
N GLU A 71 26.98 10.11 10.12
CA GLU A 71 27.75 8.94 10.58
C GLU A 71 27.24 7.60 10.04
N SER A 72 25.92 7.37 10.07
CA SER A 72 25.32 6.10 9.63
C SER A 72 25.18 5.99 8.10
N GLY A 73 25.35 7.11 7.40
CA GLY A 73 25.21 7.23 5.94
C GLY A 73 23.78 7.01 5.44
N LYS A 74 22.80 6.78 6.32
CA LYS A 74 21.38 6.62 5.96
C LYS A 74 20.50 7.40 6.94
N PRO A 75 19.57 8.21 6.42
CA PRO A 75 18.63 8.92 7.28
C PRO A 75 17.67 7.95 7.97
N CYS A 76 17.16 8.35 9.14
CA CYS A 76 16.28 7.52 9.98
C CYS A 76 15.06 6.96 9.23
N TRP A 77 14.44 7.77 8.36
CA TRP A 77 13.30 7.37 7.54
C TRP A 77 13.63 6.28 6.50
N GLN A 78 14.91 6.11 6.15
CA GLN A 78 15.37 5.07 5.23
C GLN A 78 15.71 3.77 5.97
N ILE A 79 16.13 3.86 7.23
CA ILE A 79 16.42 2.70 8.09
C ILE A 79 15.11 2.05 8.56
N HIS A 80 14.14 2.86 8.98
CA HIS A 80 12.84 2.40 9.51
C HIS A 80 11.73 2.37 8.44
N ARG A 81 12.11 2.16 7.17
CA ARG A 81 11.12 1.90 6.13
C ARG A 81 10.34 0.63 6.48
N LEU A 82 9.04 0.66 6.21
CA LEU A 82 8.22 -0.53 6.37
C LEU A 82 8.74 -1.63 5.44
N SER A 83 8.54 -2.89 5.84
CA SER A 83 8.94 -4.06 5.04
C SER A 83 8.29 -4.09 3.64
N ASN A 84 7.15 -3.43 3.48
CA ASN A 84 6.46 -3.23 2.20
C ASN A 84 7.07 -2.10 1.33
N GLY A 85 8.14 -1.43 1.80
CA GLY A 85 8.84 -0.37 1.08
C GLY A 85 8.24 1.03 1.25
N TYR A 86 7.13 1.19 1.97
CA TYR A 86 6.54 2.50 2.25
C TYR A 86 7.20 3.19 3.45
N LEU A 87 7.17 4.53 3.48
CA LEU A 87 7.48 5.28 4.69
C LEU A 87 6.33 5.17 5.68
N ARG A 88 6.64 5.27 6.98
CA ARG A 88 5.62 5.47 8.01
C ARG A 88 5.01 6.87 7.85
N GLU A 89 3.71 7.00 8.09
CA GLU A 89 2.98 8.28 7.97
C GLU A 89 3.62 9.40 8.81
N THR A 90 4.12 9.06 10.01
CA THR A 90 4.81 9.99 10.92
C THR A 90 6.10 10.57 10.34
N CYS A 91 6.70 9.91 9.35
CA CYS A 91 7.89 10.43 8.67
C CYS A 91 7.54 11.42 7.56
N LEU A 92 6.30 11.45 7.05
CA LEU A 92 5.90 12.37 5.98
C LEU A 92 5.87 13.82 6.45
N ASP A 93 5.48 14.04 7.72
CA ASP A 93 5.44 15.36 8.37
C ASP A 93 6.73 15.68 9.16
N CYS A 94 7.75 14.84 9.06
CA CYS A 94 9.00 15.04 9.80
C CYS A 94 9.89 16.07 9.11
N ASP A 95 10.34 17.08 9.84
CA ASP A 95 11.27 18.12 9.35
C ASP A 95 12.54 17.52 8.72
N VAL A 96 13.05 16.41 9.24
CA VAL A 96 14.25 15.74 8.71
C VAL A 96 13.98 15.12 7.34
N PHE A 97 12.78 14.56 7.12
CA PHE A 97 12.38 14.01 5.82
C PHE A 97 12.06 15.13 4.82
N ILE A 98 11.32 16.15 5.25
CA ILE A 98 10.95 17.30 4.42
C ILE A 98 12.19 18.06 3.94
N ASN A 99 13.17 18.24 4.81
CA ASN A 99 14.42 18.93 4.47
C ASN A 99 15.49 18.00 3.89
N ALA A 100 15.18 16.73 3.63
CA ALA A 100 16.14 15.81 3.02
C ALA A 100 16.44 16.21 1.56
N PRO A 101 17.69 16.11 1.11
CA PRO A 101 18.04 16.43 -0.27
C PRO A 101 17.33 15.47 -1.23
N ALA A 102 16.55 16.03 -2.16
CA ALA A 102 15.88 15.24 -3.19
C ALA A 102 16.94 14.49 -4.02
N PRO A 103 16.74 13.18 -4.30
CA PRO A 103 17.68 12.43 -5.11
C PRO A 103 17.75 13.06 -6.50
N ALA A 104 18.94 13.49 -6.90
CA ALA A 104 19.16 14.04 -8.24
C ALA A 104 18.85 12.95 -9.27
N LEU A 105 17.80 13.15 -10.07
CA LEU A 105 17.51 12.28 -11.20
C LEU A 105 18.71 12.32 -12.15
N LYS A 106 19.44 11.20 -12.24
CA LYS A 106 20.49 11.03 -13.23
C LYS A 106 19.82 11.05 -14.60
N GLN A 107 19.97 12.15 -15.34
CA GLN A 107 19.42 12.26 -16.70
C GLN A 107 19.96 11.10 -17.53
N SER A 108 19.10 10.12 -17.81
CA SER A 108 19.37 9.05 -18.76
C SER A 108 19.52 9.72 -20.12
N LYS A 109 20.76 9.88 -20.58
CA LYS A 109 21.05 10.23 -21.98
C LYS A 109 20.40 9.16 -22.86
N VAL A 110 19.24 9.49 -23.42
CA VAL A 110 18.64 8.75 -24.52
C VAL A 110 19.62 8.92 -25.69
N HIS A 111 20.38 7.87 -25.97
CA HIS A 111 21.20 7.81 -27.18
C HIS A 111 20.24 7.79 -28.38
N ALA A 112 20.43 8.78 -29.26
CA ALA A 112 19.76 8.92 -30.54
C ALA A 112 20.16 7.80 -31.52
#